data_AF-A0A3D3GVF3-F1
#
_entry.id   AF-A0A3D3GVF3-F1
#
_cell.length_a   1.000
_cell.length_b   1.000
_cell.length_c   1.000
_cell.angle_alpha   90.00
_cell.angle_beta   90.00
_cell.angle_gamma   90.00
#
_symmetry.space_group_name_H-M   'P 1'
#
loop_
_entity.id
_entity.type
_entity.pdbx_description
1 polymer ?
#
loop_
_entity_poly.entity_id
_entity_poly.type
_entity_poly.pdbx_seq_one_letter_code
_entity_poly.pdbx_strand_id
1 'polypeptide(L)'
;VVGLDEIYDQDVDVYAPCALGATINDDTLTRIKAGIIAGCANNQLAEPRHDKALVKRGILYAPDYVINAGGIINVSFEDNYNSEKSTTKVGEIYHTLLNIYAKADAQSR
;
A
#
# COMPACT_ATOMS: atom_id res chain seq x y z
N VAL A 1 -9.51 6.17 -21.72
CA VAL A 1 -9.91 5.07 -20.81
C VAL A 1 -8.84 4.02 -20.91
N VAL A 2 -8.32 3.52 -19.80
CA VAL A 2 -7.31 2.45 -19.75
C VAL A 2 -8.03 1.12 -19.59
N GLY A 3 -7.64 0.09 -20.34
CA GLY A 3 -8.17 -1.26 -20.18
C GLY A 3 -7.81 -1.88 -18.83
N LEU A 4 -8.60 -2.86 -18.37
CA LEU A 4 -8.38 -3.51 -17.07
C LEU A 4 -6.97 -4.12 -16.97
N ASP A 5 -6.53 -4.82 -18.01
CA ASP A 5 -5.20 -5.40 -18.02
C ASP A 5 -4.11 -4.37 -18.32
N GLU A 6 -4.41 -3.31 -19.07
CA GLU A 6 -3.43 -2.28 -19.44
C GLU A 6 -3.03 -1.40 -18.24
N ILE A 7 -3.78 -1.46 -17.13
CA ILE A 7 -3.55 -0.63 -15.95
C ILE A 7 -2.14 -0.82 -15.36
N TYR A 8 -1.57 -2.02 -15.50
CA TYR A 8 -0.26 -2.35 -14.95
C TYR A 8 0.89 -1.73 -15.77
N ASP A 9 0.67 -1.42 -17.05
CA ASP A 9 1.70 -0.94 -17.97
C ASP A 9 1.78 0.58 -18.06
N GLN A 10 0.89 1.29 -17.36
CA GLN A 10 0.80 2.74 -17.41
C GLN A 10 2.06 3.40 -16.85
N ASP A 11 2.49 4.46 -17.51
CA ASP A 11 3.64 5.26 -17.09
C ASP A 11 3.18 6.29 -16.05
N VAL A 12 3.25 5.91 -14.78
CA VAL A 12 2.76 6.66 -13.62
C VAL A 12 3.73 6.56 -12.47
N ASP A 13 3.71 7.54 -11.56
CA ASP A 13 4.57 7.53 -10.38
C ASP A 13 4.09 6.55 -9.29
N VAL A 14 2.76 6.42 -9.15
CA VAL A 14 2.11 5.63 -8.08
C VAL A 14 1.13 4.64 -8.69
N TYR A 15 1.29 3.36 -8.35
CA TYR A 15 0.28 2.33 -8.58
C TYR A 15 -0.55 2.10 -7.30
N ALA A 16 -1.86 2.32 -7.38
CA ALA A 16 -2.78 2.22 -6.25
C ALA A 16 -3.78 1.06 -6.43
N PRO A 17 -3.43 -0.18 -6.03
CA PRO A 17 -4.36 -1.31 -6.08
C PRO A 17 -5.49 -1.16 -5.07
N CYS A 18 -6.72 -0.99 -5.56
CA CYS A 18 -7.91 -0.72 -4.74
C CYS A 18 -9.08 -1.67 -5.03
N ALA A 19 -8.89 -2.68 -5.88
CA ALA A 19 -9.96 -3.59 -6.32
C ALA A 19 -9.87 -4.97 -5.66
N LEU A 20 -8.93 -5.80 -6.09
CA LEU A 20 -8.70 -7.15 -5.57
C LEU A 20 -7.27 -7.29 -5.06
N GLY A 21 -7.03 -8.30 -4.23
CA GLY A 21 -5.70 -8.70 -3.77
C GLY A 21 -4.90 -9.43 -4.85
N ALA A 22 -3.67 -9.81 -4.52
CA ALA A 22 -2.72 -10.58 -5.32
C ALA A 22 -2.40 -9.95 -6.69
N THR A 23 -2.62 -8.65 -6.86
CA THR A 23 -2.29 -7.91 -8.08
C THR A 23 -0.80 -7.63 -8.21
N ILE A 24 -0.02 -7.83 -7.15
CA ILE A 24 1.45 -7.80 -7.17
C ILE A 24 1.93 -9.26 -7.17
N ASN A 25 2.22 -9.77 -8.35
CA ASN A 25 2.58 -11.17 -8.60
C ASN A 25 3.63 -11.27 -9.71
N ASP A 26 4.00 -12.49 -10.12
CA ASP A 26 5.05 -12.70 -11.12
C ASP A 26 4.73 -12.10 -12.51
N ASP A 27 3.45 -12.04 -12.88
CA ASP A 27 2.98 -11.55 -14.18
C ASP A 27 2.91 -10.03 -14.22
N THR A 28 2.56 -9.40 -13.09
CA THR A 28 2.35 -7.95 -13.02
C THR A 28 3.58 -7.18 -12.57
N LEU A 29 4.49 -7.80 -11.79
CA LEU A 29 5.65 -7.10 -11.26
C LEU A 29 6.47 -6.48 -12.39
N THR A 30 6.74 -7.23 -13.47
CA THR A 30 7.54 -6.81 -14.63
C THR A 30 6.90 -5.68 -15.43
N ARG A 31 5.59 -5.51 -15.30
CA ARG A 31 4.78 -4.53 -16.03
C ARG A 31 4.69 -3.19 -15.31
N ILE A 32 4.61 -3.22 -13.98
CA ILE A 32 4.53 -2.02 -13.14
C ILE A 32 5.80 -1.17 -13.30
N LYS A 33 5.59 0.06 -13.79
CA LYS A 33 6.63 1.08 -13.97
C LYS A 33 6.72 2.05 -12.79
N ALA A 34 5.70 2.08 -11.94
CA ALA A 34 5.60 2.98 -10.81
C ALA A 34 6.73 2.79 -9.81
N GLY A 35 7.22 3.91 -9.28
CA GLY A 35 8.20 3.92 -8.20
C GLY A 35 7.57 3.68 -6.83
N ILE A 36 6.25 3.83 -6.71
CA ILE A 36 5.51 3.68 -5.45
C ILE A 36 4.29 2.77 -5.66
N ILE A 37 4.05 1.88 -4.71
CA ILE A 37 2.81 1.11 -4.60
C ILE A 37 2.11 1.46 -3.29
N ALA A 38 0.91 2.04 -3.39
CA ALA A 38 0.14 2.53 -2.26
C ALA A 38 -1.37 2.48 -2.57
N GLY A 39 -2.03 1.39 -2.19
CA GLY A 39 -3.46 1.16 -2.44
C GLY A 39 -4.20 0.59 -1.24
N CYS A 40 -5.53 0.53 -1.32
CA CYS A 40 -6.37 0.07 -0.20
C CYS A 40 -6.82 -1.40 -0.27
N ALA A 41 -6.50 -2.12 -1.35
CA ALA A 41 -6.84 -3.55 -1.46
C ALA A 41 -6.15 -4.37 -0.35
N ASN A 42 -6.79 -5.47 0.06
CA ASN A 42 -6.23 -6.41 1.02
C ASN A 42 -5.43 -7.51 0.30
N ASN A 43 -4.38 -8.02 0.95
CA ASN A 43 -3.51 -9.09 0.44
C ASN A 43 -2.90 -8.72 -0.93
N GLN A 44 -2.30 -7.54 -1.05
CA GLN A 44 -1.84 -7.02 -2.36
C GLN A 44 -0.73 -7.86 -2.98
N LEU A 45 0.20 -8.33 -2.15
CA LEU A 45 1.23 -9.30 -2.54
C LEU A 45 0.59 -10.68 -2.70
N ALA A 46 0.79 -11.32 -3.86
CA ALA A 46 0.36 -12.69 -4.05
C ALA A 46 1.15 -13.67 -3.16
N GLU A 47 2.43 -13.40 -2.93
CA GLU A 47 3.31 -14.16 -2.04
C GLU A 47 4.27 -13.24 -1.26
N PRO A 48 4.70 -13.62 -0.05
CA PRO A 48 5.65 -12.83 0.74
C PRO A 48 6.99 -12.55 0.04
N ARG A 49 7.42 -13.39 -0.90
CA ARG A 49 8.66 -13.17 -1.65
C ARG A 49 8.60 -11.97 -2.60
N HIS A 50 7.40 -11.52 -2.98
CA HIS A 50 7.23 -10.37 -3.87
C HIS A 50 7.67 -9.08 -3.20
N ASP A 51 7.61 -8.97 -1.88
CA ASP A 51 8.16 -7.87 -1.09
C ASP A 51 9.64 -7.61 -1.42
N LYS A 52 10.47 -8.66 -1.33
CA LYS A 52 11.91 -8.59 -1.70
C LYS A 52 12.13 -8.25 -3.17
N ALA A 53 11.19 -8.62 -4.05
CA ALA A 53 11.28 -8.30 -5.47
C ALA A 53 11.02 -6.81 -5.72
N LEU A 54 10.12 -6.18 -4.96
CA LEU A 54 9.89 -4.74 -5.01
C LEU A 54 11.13 -3.97 -4.54
N VAL A 55 11.73 -4.37 -3.42
CA VAL A 55 12.99 -3.77 -2.90
C VAL A 55 14.11 -3.81 -3.94
N LYS A 56 14.34 -4.97 -4.57
CA LYS A 56 15.37 -5.13 -5.61
C LYS A 56 15.14 -4.22 -6.83
N ARG A 57 13.91 -3.80 -7.06
CA ARG A 57 13.52 -2.92 -8.18
C ARG A 57 13.45 -1.45 -7.80
N GLY A 58 13.73 -1.12 -6.53
CA GLY A 58 13.64 0.25 -6.02
C GLY A 58 12.21 0.77 -5.95
N ILE A 59 11.21 -0.12 -5.85
CA ILE A 59 9.81 0.27 -5.71
C ILE A 59 9.48 0.38 -4.22
N LEU A 60 9.06 1.57 -3.79
CA LEU A 60 8.60 1.80 -2.42
C LEU A 60 7.20 1.23 -2.25
N TYR A 61 7.06 0.24 -1.37
CA TYR A 61 5.78 -0.39 -1.07
C TYR A 61 5.24 0.06 0.28
N ALA A 62 4.00 0.58 0.31
CA ALA A 62 3.26 0.82 1.54
C ALA A 62 2.49 -0.46 1.91
N PRO A 63 2.83 -1.16 3.02
CA PRO A 63 2.17 -2.40 3.41
C PRO A 63 0.66 -2.21 3.54
N ASP A 64 -0.10 -3.10 2.89
CA ASP A 64 -1.55 -2.99 2.74
C ASP A 64 -2.29 -2.84 4.06
N TYR A 65 -1.99 -3.71 5.03
CA TYR A 65 -2.59 -3.71 6.37
C TYR A 65 -2.29 -2.46 7.21
N VAL A 66 -1.33 -1.62 6.80
CA VAL A 66 -1.03 -0.35 7.45
C VAL A 66 -1.73 0.79 6.74
N ILE A 67 -1.57 0.91 5.42
CA ILE A 67 -2.13 2.02 4.65
C ILE A 67 -3.66 1.98 4.62
N ASN A 68 -4.28 0.81 4.64
CA ASN A 68 -5.74 0.65 4.61
C ASN A 68 -6.41 0.59 6.00
N ALA A 69 -5.64 0.76 7.08
CA ALA A 69 -6.12 0.63 8.47
C ALA A 69 -7.18 1.66 8.88
N GLY A 70 -7.42 2.69 8.05
CA GLY A 70 -8.33 3.80 8.37
C GLY A 70 -9.75 3.36 8.75
N GLY A 71 -10.27 2.28 8.13
CA GLY A 71 -11.58 1.73 8.49
C GLY A 71 -11.64 1.20 9.93
N ILE A 72 -10.63 0.43 10.34
CA ILE A 72 -10.54 -0.12 11.71
C ILE A 72 -10.31 0.98 12.73
N ILE A 73 -9.45 1.95 12.40
CA ILE A 73 -9.26 3.15 13.23
C ILE A 73 -10.60 3.86 13.42
N ASN A 74 -11.36 4.08 12.36
CA ASN A 74 -12.65 4.77 12.46
C ASN A 74 -13.67 4.04 13.34
N VAL A 75 -13.78 2.72 13.18
CA VAL A 75 -14.67 1.88 14.02
C VAL A 75 -14.24 1.91 15.48
N SER A 76 -12.95 2.05 15.79
CA SER A 76 -12.48 2.15 17.19
C SER A 76 -12.99 3.39 17.95
N PHE A 77 -13.57 4.38 17.25
CA PHE A 77 -14.20 5.56 17.86
C PHE A 77 -15.72 5.43 18.00
N GLU A 78 -16.34 4.27 17.75
CA GLU A 78 -17.81 4.13 17.67
C GLU A 78 -18.55 4.49 18.98
N ASP A 79 -18.00 4.12 20.14
CA ASP A 79 -18.55 4.37 21.47
C ASP A 79 -18.37 5.84 21.90
N ASN A 80 -19.12 6.75 21.25
CA ASN A 80 -19.05 8.22 21.24
C ASN A 80 -18.32 8.79 20.01
N TYR A 81 -18.85 8.42 18.84
CA TYR A 81 -18.28 8.82 17.55
C TYR A 81 -18.04 10.32 17.41
N ASN A 82 -16.80 10.65 17.12
CA ASN A 82 -16.35 11.98 16.75
C ASN A 82 -15.51 11.87 15.48
N SER A 83 -16.06 12.39 14.38
CA SER A 83 -15.43 12.30 13.05
C SER A 83 -14.10 13.04 12.98
N GLU A 84 -13.95 14.15 13.71
CA GLU A 84 -12.70 14.91 13.76
C GLU A 84 -11.60 14.10 14.42
N LYS A 85 -11.84 13.56 15.63
CA LYS A 85 -10.88 12.70 16.33
C LYS A 85 -10.51 11.45 15.52
N SER A 86 -11.50 10.80 14.91
CA SER A 86 -11.27 9.66 14.03
C SER A 86 -10.38 10.06 12.84
N THR A 87 -10.73 11.13 12.12
CA THR A 87 -9.96 11.60 10.95
C THR A 87 -8.54 12.00 11.33
N THR A 88 -8.35 12.70 12.44
CA THR A 88 -7.03 13.04 12.98
C THR A 88 -6.22 11.78 13.24
N LYS A 89 -6.82 10.75 13.86
CA LYS A 89 -6.13 9.49 14.14
C LYS A 89 -5.79 8.72 12.86
N VAL A 90 -6.67 8.71 11.86
CA VAL A 90 -6.39 8.14 10.53
C VAL A 90 -5.19 8.84 9.88
N GLY A 91 -5.05 10.15 10.05
CA GLY A 91 -3.89 10.92 9.58
C GLY A 91 -2.54 10.41 10.13
N GLU A 92 -2.52 9.77 11.31
CA GLU A 92 -1.30 9.22 11.90
C GLU A 92 -0.76 7.97 11.17
N ILE A 93 -1.52 7.38 10.23
CA ILE A 93 -1.01 6.35 9.31
C ILE A 93 0.26 6.85 8.59
N TYR A 94 0.31 8.14 8.25
CA TYR A 94 1.49 8.78 7.67
C TYR A 94 2.76 8.54 8.49
N HIS A 95 2.72 8.85 9.79
CA HIS A 95 3.86 8.67 10.68
C HIS A 95 4.19 7.19 10.90
N THR A 96 3.17 6.33 10.90
CA THR A 96 3.35 4.88 11.02
C THR A 96 4.13 4.33 9.83
N LEU A 97 3.78 4.73 8.60
CA LEU A 97 4.50 4.34 7.39
C LEU A 97 5.94 4.88 7.40
N LEU A 98 6.16 6.15 7.74
CA LEU A 98 7.52 6.70 7.86
C LEU A 98 8.39 5.92 8.85
N ASN A 99 7.82 5.52 9.99
CA ASN A 99 8.52 4.70 10.98
C ASN A 99 8.86 3.30 10.45
N ILE A 100 8.00 2.72 9.61
CA ILE A 100 8.27 1.43 8.96
C ILE A 100 9.41 1.58 7.96
N TYR A 101 9.39 2.59 7.11
CA TYR A 101 10.45 2.84 6.13
C TYR A 101 11.81 3.08 6.81
N ALA A 102 11.85 3.90 7.86
CA ALA A 102 13.07 4.12 8.62
C ALA A 102 13.62 2.83 9.26
N LYS A 103 12.74 1.94 9.74
CA LYS A 103 13.13 0.64 10.30
C LYS A 103 13.61 -0.33 9.22
N ALA A 104 12.96 -0.34 8.06
CA ALA A 104 13.32 -1.11 6.88
C ALA A 104 14.75 -0.74 6.42
N ASP A 105 15.02 0.55 6.23
CA ASP A 105 16.34 1.07 5.86
C ASP A 105 17.42 0.69 6.88
N ALA A 106 17.15 0.89 8.18
CA ALA A 106 18.08 0.54 9.25
C ALA A 106 18.39 -0.96 9.33
N GLN A 107 17.52 -1.81 8.79
CA GLN A 107 17.64 -3.27 8.79
C GLN A 107 18.02 -3.81 7.41
N SER A 108 18.23 -2.94 6.41
CA SER A 108 18.54 -3.29 5.03
C SER A 108 17.55 -4.29 4.43
N ARG A 109 16.26 -4.12 4.74
CA ARG A 109 15.18 -5.00 4.27
C ARG A 109 13.93 -4.21 3.93
#